data_AF-A0A952A775-F1
#
_entry.id   AF-A0A952A775-F1
#
_cell.length_a   1.000
_cell.length_b   1.000
_cell.length_c   1.000
_cell.angle_alpha   90.00
_cell.angle_beta   90.00
_cell.angle_gamma   90.00
#
_symmetry.space_group_name_H-M   'P 1'
#
loop_
_entity.id
_entity.type
_entity.pdbx_description
1 polymer ?
#
loop_
_entity_poly.entity_id
_entity_poly.type
_entity_poly.pdbx_seq_one_letter_code
_entity_poly.pdbx_strand_id
1 'polypeptide(L)' 'FFQIGETKYGKPILVRAYEPSMSFAETAKLLMVSFDSTIRSNLSVGLPLDMLFYERDTWRIGYRKRIAQDDAYYREISD' A
#
# COMPACT_ATOMS: atom_id res chain seq x y z
N PHE A 1 -2.45 7.70 -10.42
CA PHE A 1 -1.36 6.99 -9.72
C PHE A 1 -0.59 6.15 -10.73
N PHE A 2 0.64 5.76 -10.40
CA PHE A 2 1.48 4.90 -11.27
C PHE A 2 1.76 3.57 -10.57
N GLN A 3 1.94 2.52 -11.36
CA GLN A 3 2.32 1.19 -10.88
C GLN A 3 3.37 0.61 -11.82
N ILE A 4 4.28 -0.21 -11.28
CA ILE A 4 5.31 -0.95 -12.03
C ILE A 4 5.37 -2.40 -11.53
N GLY A 5 5.95 -3.31 -12.32
CA GLY A 5 6.02 -4.74 -11.97
C GLY A 5 4.69 -5.46 -12.16
N GLU A 6 4.28 -6.28 -11.19
CA GLU A 6 3.02 -7.03 -11.21
C GLU A 6 1.84 -6.17 -10.75
N THR A 7 1.24 -5.43 -11.69
CA THR A 7 0.24 -4.40 -11.36
C THR A 7 -1.21 -4.87 -11.46
N LYS A 8 -1.46 -6.05 -12.05
CA LYS A 8 -2.81 -6.45 -12.51
C LYS A 8 -3.78 -6.72 -11.35
N TYR A 9 -3.31 -7.39 -10.30
CA TYR A 9 -4.15 -7.91 -9.21
C TYR A 9 -4.60 -6.81 -8.24
N GLY A 10 -3.70 -5.89 -7.87
CA GLY A 10 -4.01 -4.79 -6.96
C GLY A 10 -4.68 -3.57 -7.62
N LYS A 11 -4.69 -3.46 -8.96
CA LYS A 11 -5.24 -2.28 -9.67
C LYS A 11 -6.75 -2.05 -9.48
N PRO A 12 -7.63 -3.07 -9.50
CA PRO A 12 -9.08 -2.84 -9.43
C PRO A 12 -9.53 -2.10 -8.17
N ILE A 13 -8.95 -2.38 -7.00
CA ILE A 13 -9.32 -1.68 -5.76
C ILE A 13 -8.84 -0.22 -5.77
N LEU A 14 -7.64 0.04 -6.31
CA LEU A 14 -7.13 1.40 -6.46
C LEU A 14 -8.01 2.25 -7.38
N VAL A 15 -8.50 1.68 -8.49
CA VAL A 15 -9.37 2.39 -9.43
C VAL A 15 -10.75 2.67 -8.83
N ARG A 16 -11.27 1.77 -7.99
CA ARG A 16 -12.62 1.89 -7.41
C ARG A 16 -12.69 2.79 -6.19
N ALA A 17 -11.69 2.73 -5.32
CA ALA A 17 -11.77 3.33 -4.00
C ALA A 17 -10.98 4.63 -3.87
N TYR A 18 -9.99 4.91 -4.72
CA TYR A 18 -9.15 6.09 -4.57
C TYR A 18 -9.93 7.40 -4.75
N GLU A 19 -9.74 8.33 -3.79
CA GLU A 19 -10.20 9.72 -3.89
C GLU A 19 -9.05 10.69 -3.59
N PRO A 20 -8.93 11.83 -4.30
CA PRO A 20 -7.86 12.81 -4.05
C PRO A 20 -7.88 13.43 -2.64
N SER A 21 -9.03 13.41 -1.97
CA SER A 21 -9.24 13.95 -0.62
C SER A 21 -8.90 12.96 0.49
N MET A 22 -8.49 11.71 0.16
CA MET A 22 -8.15 10.71 1.15
C MET A 22 -7.08 11.19 2.12
N SER A 23 -7.29 10.92 3.39
CA SER A 23 -6.27 11.07 4.42
C SER A 23 -5.10 10.11 4.18
N PHE A 24 -3.98 10.38 4.85
CA PHE A 24 -2.83 9.47 4.85
C PHE A 24 -3.22 8.06 5.29
N ALA A 25 -4.02 7.94 6.35
CA ALA A 25 -4.44 6.64 6.90
C ALA A 25 -5.29 5.84 5.90
N GLU A 26 -6.26 6.49 5.23
CA GLU A 26 -7.09 5.85 4.20
C GLU A 26 -6.25 5.42 3.00
N THR A 27 -5.33 6.28 2.55
CA THR A 27 -4.42 5.98 1.44
C THR A 27 -3.51 4.79 1.78
N ALA A 28 -2.92 4.77 2.98
CA ALA A 28 -2.07 3.67 3.42
C ALA A 28 -2.85 2.34 3.49
N LYS A 29 -4.07 2.36 4.05
CA LYS A 29 -4.95 1.19 4.08
C LYS A 29 -5.29 0.69 2.67
N LEU A 30 -5.66 1.59 1.76
CA LEU A 30 -5.97 1.24 0.37
C LEU A 30 -4.77 0.58 -0.33
N LEU A 31 -3.56 1.10 -0.14
CA LEU A 31 -2.33 0.52 -0.68
C LEU A 31 -2.07 -0.87 -0.09
N MET A 32 -2.27 -1.07 1.21
CA MET A 32 -2.10 -2.38 1.86
C MET A 32 -3.05 -3.43 1.28
N VAL A 33 -4.33 -3.10 1.08
CA VAL A 33 -5.32 -3.99 0.44
C VAL A 33 -4.92 -4.34 -1.00
N SER A 34 -4.39 -3.36 -1.74
CA SER A 34 -3.90 -3.56 -3.12
C SER A 34 -2.72 -4.54 -3.16
N PHE A 35 -1.76 -4.41 -2.24
CA PHE A 35 -0.64 -5.32 -2.13
C PHE A 35 -1.04 -6.71 -1.63
N ASP A 36 -1.96 -6.81 -0.66
CA ASP A 36 -2.48 -8.09 -0.18
C ASP A 36 -3.08 -8.92 -1.32
N SER A 37 -3.96 -8.30 -2.13
CA SER A 37 -4.54 -8.95 -3.31
C SER A 37 -3.49 -9.44 -4.30
N THR A 38 -2.38 -8.69 -4.42
CA THR A 38 -1.28 -9.04 -5.32
C THR A 38 -0.44 -10.19 -4.78
N ILE A 39 -0.06 -10.15 -3.50
CA ILE A 39 0.73 -11.19 -2.82
C ILE A 39 -0.04 -12.53 -2.83
N ARG A 40 -1.35 -12.51 -2.57
CA ARG A 40 -2.19 -13.72 -2.59
C ARG A 40 -2.32 -14.33 -3.99
N SER A 41 -2.20 -13.51 -5.04
CA SER A 41 -2.43 -13.96 -6.42
C SER A 41 -1.15 -14.27 -7.21
N ASN A 42 0.01 -13.76 -6.77
CA ASN A 42 1.26 -13.94 -7.49
C ASN A 42 2.47 -14.02 -6.54
N LEU A 43 3.14 -15.16 -6.54
CA LEU A 43 4.29 -15.48 -5.69
C LEU A 43 5.55 -14.64 -5.97
N SER A 44 5.60 -13.89 -7.08
CA SER A 44 6.72 -12.98 -7.37
C SER A 44 6.68 -11.71 -6.52
N VAL A 45 5.55 -11.42 -5.85
CA VAL A 45 5.38 -10.28 -4.94
C VAL A 45 5.22 -10.80 -3.53
N GLY A 46 5.94 -10.21 -2.58
CA GLY A 46 5.94 -10.67 -1.19
C GLY A 46 6.38 -9.59 -0.20
N LEU A 47 6.26 -9.92 1.07
CA LEU A 47 6.75 -9.10 2.19
C LEU A 47 8.29 -9.23 2.33
N PRO A 48 8.97 -8.22 2.92
CA PRO A 48 8.40 -6.99 3.48
C PRO A 48 8.08 -5.92 2.43
N LEU A 49 7.13 -5.04 2.74
CA LEU A 49 6.81 -3.84 1.95
C LEU A 49 7.42 -2.60 2.59
N ASP A 50 8.01 -1.71 1.79
CA ASP A 50 8.53 -0.42 2.25
C ASP A 50 7.58 0.71 1.80
N MET A 51 7.04 1.46 2.76
CA MET A 51 6.13 2.59 2.53
C MET A 51 6.79 3.89 2.99
N LEU A 52 6.64 4.94 2.17
CA LEU A 52 7.07 6.30 2.48
C LEU A 52 5.93 7.26 2.16
N PHE A 53 5.69 8.18 3.09
CA PHE A 53 4.78 9.30 2.93
C PHE A 53 5.55 10.60 2.95
N TYR A 54 5.25 11.45 1.99
CA TYR A 54 5.82 12.77 1.86
C TYR A 54 4.72 13.81 2.04
N GLU A 55 4.86 14.63 3.08
CA GLU A 55 3.93 15.71 3.34
C GLU A 55 4.30 16.94 2.49
N ARG A 56 3.28 17.55 1.89
CA ARG A 56 3.43 18.69 0.98
C ARG A 56 4.23 19.81 1.64
N ASP A 57 5.12 20.44 0.87
CA ASP A 57 5.91 21.62 1.26
C ASP A 57 6.86 21.42 2.46
N THR A 58 7.06 20.18 2.92
CA THR A 58 7.93 19.93 4.09
C THR A 58 9.40 19.72 3.74
N TRP A 59 9.72 19.41 2.47
CA TRP A 59 11.09 19.17 1.97
C TRP A 59 11.90 18.15 2.78
N ARG A 60 11.20 17.26 3.50
CA ARG A 60 11.79 16.23 4.36
C ARG A 60 11.12 14.90 4.07
N ILE A 61 11.85 13.81 4.29
CA ILE A 61 11.24 12.50 4.32
C ILE A 61 10.31 12.47 5.54
N GLY A 62 9.01 12.31 5.28
CA GLY A 62 7.99 12.22 6.32
C GLY A 62 7.96 10.83 6.94
N TYR A 63 6.77 10.26 7.04
CA TYR A 63 6.58 8.94 7.62
C TYR A 63 7.18 7.85 6.73
N ARG A 64 7.96 6.94 7.33
CA ARG A 64 8.47 5.73 6.68
C ARG A 64 8.13 4.52 7.54
N LYS A 65 7.64 3.46 6.91
CA LYS A 65 7.35 2.19 7.59
C LYS A 65 7.81 1.03 6.72
N ARG A 66 8.46 0.05 7.35
CA ARG A 66 8.64 -1.28 6.78
C ARG A 66 7.58 -2.21 7.35
N ILE A 67 6.76 -2.77 6.48
CA ILE A 67 5.67 -3.69 6.81
C ILE A 67 6.22 -5.10 6.64
N ALA A 68 6.50 -5.76 7.75
CA ALA A 68 6.95 -7.15 7.78
C ALA A 68 5.75 -8.11 7.85
N GLN A 69 6.01 -9.41 7.70
CA GLN A 69 4.99 -10.46 7.78
C GLN A 69 4.30 -10.54 9.15
N ASP A 70 4.95 -10.02 10.19
CA ASP A 70 4.45 -9.95 11.55
C ASP A 70 3.86 -8.60 11.96
N ASP A 71 3.72 -7.66 11.01
CA ASP A 71 3.06 -6.39 11.29
C ASP A 71 1.58 -6.60 11.64
N ALA A 72 1.21 -6.26 12.88
CA ALA A 72 -0.13 -6.50 13.41
C ALA A 72 -1.23 -5.81 12.60
N TYR A 73 -0.97 -4.60 12.11
CA TYR A 73 -1.95 -3.85 11.32
C TYR A 73 -2.11 -4.43 9.91
N TYR A 74 -1.03 -4.90 9.29
CA TYR A 74 -1.11 -5.59 8.01
C TYR A 74 -1.89 -6.90 8.12
N ARG A 75 -1.69 -7.67 9.20
CA ARG A 75 -2.47 -8.89 9.46
C ARG A 75 -3.96 -8.59 9.61
N GLU A 76 -4.33 -7.56 10.37
CA GLU A 76 -5.73 -7.12 10.50
C GLU A 76 -6.40 -6.78 9.17
N ILE A 77 -5.64 -6.30 8.18
CA ILE A 77 -6.15 -6.00 6.83
C ILE A 77 -6.20 -7.25 5.93
N SER A 78 -5.25 -8.16 6.11
CA SER A 78 -5.08 -9.35 5.26
C SER A 78 -5.98 -10.51 5.66
N ASP A 79 -6.27 -10.66 6.96
CA ASP A 79 -7.13 -11.71 7.54
C ASP A 79 -8.62 -11.40 7.37
#